data_AF-A0A2D4KNY6-F1
#
_entry.id   AF-A0A2D4KNY6-F1
#
_cell.length_a   1.000
_cell.length_b   1.000
_cell.length_c   1.000
_cell.angle_alpha   90.00
_cell.angle_beta   90.00
_cell.angle_gamma   90.00
#
_symmetry.space_group_name_H-M   'P 1'
#
loop_
_entity.id
_entity.type
_entity.pdbx_description
1 polymer ?
#
loop_
_entity_poly.entity_id
_entity_poly.type
_entity_poly.pdbx_seq_one_letter_code
_entity_poly.pdbx_strand_id
1 'polypeptide(L)'
;VHGESKSHVAPKGSKRLSGSLNRELSRGGGSGQSQEPRALKAEGRVEWGVLQKERVLNPRLLSSSHGGKNMTEEAKKLAAWAAINNHVQTNHVLGIGSGSTIVHAVHKLAERVKKENLNIICIPTSFQARQLILQNGLTLSDLDRHPELNVAIDGADEVDSDLSLIKGGGGCLTQEKIVAGCAKSFIVIADYRKKSKDFGEQWKKGIPIEVIPMAYVPITKRLTNIFGGVTELRMAVNKAGPVVTDNGNFLLDWKFDKLHNWNEVNIAIKMIPGVVETGLFINMAERVYFGMEDGSVSVHEKPVH
;
A
#
# COMPACT_ATOMS: atom_id res chain seq x y z
N VAL A 1 63.41 -4.86 13.92
CA VAL A 1 64.56 -4.01 14.30
C VAL A 1 64.21 -2.60 13.84
N HIS A 2 63.89 -1.58 14.62
CA HIS A 2 63.74 -1.26 16.06
C HIS A 2 62.41 -0.46 16.18
N GLY A 3 61.58 -0.60 17.23
CA GLY A 3 61.77 -0.06 18.59
C GLY A 3 60.86 1.17 18.75
N GLU A 4 59.68 1.07 19.40
CA GLU A 4 59.45 1.34 20.84
C GLU A 4 59.62 2.85 21.21
N SER A 5 58.77 3.54 21.99
CA SER A 5 57.71 3.14 22.92
C SER A 5 56.99 4.38 23.52
N LYS A 6 55.75 4.14 24.03
CA LYS A 6 55.14 4.62 25.31
C LYS A 6 54.90 6.14 25.53
N SER A 7 53.91 6.63 26.29
CA SER A 7 52.77 6.08 27.04
C SER A 7 51.99 7.21 27.74
N HIS A 8 50.66 7.04 27.89
CA HIS A 8 49.77 7.42 29.01
C HIS A 8 49.72 8.89 29.50
N VAL A 9 48.58 9.46 29.91
CA VAL A 9 47.88 9.22 31.19
C VAL A 9 46.48 9.87 31.14
N ALA A 10 45.48 9.19 31.69
CA ALA A 10 44.20 9.75 32.13
C ALA A 10 44.20 9.94 33.65
N PRO A 11 43.38 10.84 34.23
CA PRO A 11 43.00 10.73 35.63
C PRO A 11 41.49 10.54 35.84
N LYS A 12 41.21 9.87 36.97
CA LYS A 12 39.94 9.45 37.55
C LYS A 12 39.25 10.60 38.31
N GLY A 13 37.91 10.58 38.36
CA GLY A 13 37.18 10.40 39.62
C GLY A 13 36.50 11.61 40.34
N SER A 14 35.25 11.34 40.74
CA SER A 14 34.43 11.96 41.81
C SER A 14 33.69 13.27 41.42
N LYS A 15 32.43 13.54 41.80
CA LYS A 15 31.63 13.20 42.98
C LYS A 15 30.13 13.13 42.64
N ARG A 16 29.41 12.28 43.39
CA ARG A 16 27.96 12.35 43.60
C ARG A 16 27.59 13.67 44.28
N LEU A 17 26.47 14.27 43.88
CA LEU A 17 25.71 15.21 44.71
C LEU A 17 24.27 14.69 44.85
N SER A 18 24.00 14.13 46.02
CA SER A 18 22.68 14.00 46.63
C SER A 18 22.30 15.34 47.26
N GLY A 19 21.07 15.79 47.08
CA GLY A 19 20.55 16.98 47.76
C GLY A 19 19.04 17.05 47.66
N SER A 20 18.36 16.47 48.65
CA SER A 20 16.95 16.67 48.95
C SER A 20 16.69 18.10 49.45
N LEU A 21 15.58 18.70 49.06
CA LEU A 21 14.89 19.69 49.91
C LEU A 21 13.37 19.58 49.71
N ASN A 22 12.70 19.73 50.84
CA ASN A 22 11.35 19.31 51.15
C ASN A 22 10.64 20.54 51.76
N ARG A 23 9.34 20.73 51.46
CA ARG A 23 8.33 21.62 52.11
C ARG A 23 8.51 23.14 51.92
N GLU A 24 7.50 24.01 51.84
CA GLU A 24 6.13 24.12 52.41
C GLU A 24 5.18 24.76 51.35
N LEU A 25 3.88 24.49 51.16
CA LEU A 25 2.66 24.58 51.98
C LEU A 25 2.28 25.96 52.57
N SER A 26 1.39 26.67 51.87
CA SER A 26 0.32 27.53 52.45
C SER A 26 -0.73 27.82 51.36
N ARG A 27 -1.88 27.13 51.36
CA ARG A 27 -3.18 27.56 51.93
C ARG A 27 -3.71 28.91 51.43
N GLY A 28 -4.78 28.83 50.64
CA GLY A 28 -5.73 29.92 50.36
C GLY A 28 -7.03 29.33 49.83
N GLY A 29 -8.04 29.21 50.70
CA GLY A 29 -9.38 28.74 50.36
C GLY A 29 -10.22 29.85 49.72
N GLY A 30 -11.15 29.45 48.86
CA GLY A 30 -12.15 30.33 48.26
C GLY A 30 -13.29 29.49 47.70
N SER A 31 -14.37 29.41 48.47
CA SER A 31 -15.65 28.80 48.12
C SER A 31 -16.33 29.56 46.96
N GLY A 32 -16.63 28.87 45.86
CA GLY A 32 -17.48 29.38 44.79
C GLY A 32 -18.34 28.25 44.26
N GLN A 33 -19.64 28.31 44.57
CA GLN A 33 -20.67 27.41 44.06
C GLN A 33 -20.78 27.58 42.54
N SER A 34 -20.48 26.53 41.77
CA SER A 34 -20.76 26.49 40.33
C SER A 34 -22.07 25.74 40.09
N GLN A 35 -23.08 26.49 39.65
CA GLN A 35 -24.39 25.98 39.22
C GLN A 35 -24.26 25.11 37.96
N GLU A 36 -24.94 23.97 37.96
CA GLU A 36 -25.15 23.12 36.79
C GLU A 36 -26.04 23.81 35.73
N PRO A 37 -25.70 23.78 34.43
CA PRO A 37 -26.66 24.08 33.39
C PRO A 37 -27.47 22.84 33.00
N ARG A 38 -28.78 22.99 33.13
CA ARG A 38 -29.85 22.06 32.74
C ARG A 38 -29.72 21.58 31.29
N ALA A 39 -30.03 20.30 31.11
CA ALA A 39 -30.26 19.64 29.84
C ALA A 39 -31.40 20.29 29.03
N LEU A 40 -31.12 20.64 27.78
CA LEU A 40 -32.11 20.89 26.74
C LEU A 40 -32.17 19.67 25.83
N LYS A 41 -33.29 18.93 25.92
CA LYS A 41 -33.65 17.89 24.96
C LYS A 41 -34.05 18.56 23.65
N ALA A 42 -33.29 18.35 22.59
CA ALA A 42 -33.69 18.64 21.23
C ALA A 42 -34.09 17.31 20.56
N GLU A 43 -35.38 17.02 20.52
CA GLU A 43 -35.96 16.00 19.65
C GLU A 43 -36.04 16.59 18.24
N GLY A 44 -35.11 16.19 17.37
CA GLY A 44 -35.10 16.53 15.95
C GLY A 44 -34.93 15.26 15.13
N ARG A 45 -36.03 14.61 14.78
CA ARG A 45 -36.08 13.46 13.86
C ARG A 45 -35.94 14.00 12.43
N VAL A 46 -34.77 13.81 11.81
CA VAL A 46 -34.54 14.17 10.40
C VAL A 46 -34.89 12.96 9.54
N GLU A 47 -36.03 13.03 8.83
CA GLU A 47 -36.38 12.10 7.76
C GLU A 47 -35.59 12.42 6.49
N TRP A 48 -34.84 11.45 5.97
CA TRP A 48 -34.20 11.54 4.66
C TRP A 48 -35.19 11.11 3.57
N GLY A 49 -35.96 12.07 3.07
CA GLY A 49 -36.84 11.90 1.92
C GLY A 49 -36.04 11.67 0.62
N VAL A 50 -36.26 10.50 0.01
CA VAL A 50 -35.73 10.12 -1.30
C VAL A 50 -36.46 10.92 -2.39
N LEU A 51 -35.74 11.80 -3.09
CA LEU A 51 -36.23 12.43 -4.32
C LEU A 51 -35.61 11.71 -5.53
N GLN A 52 -36.35 10.76 -6.07
CA GLN A 52 -36.13 10.23 -7.42
C GLN A 52 -36.49 11.32 -8.44
N LYS A 53 -35.50 11.79 -9.21
CA LYS A 53 -35.74 12.51 -10.46
C LYS A 53 -35.62 11.52 -11.61
N GLU A 54 -36.76 11.15 -12.19
CA GLU A 54 -36.83 10.45 -13.47
C GLU A 54 -36.21 11.33 -14.55
N ARG A 55 -35.11 10.87 -15.14
CA ARG A 55 -34.63 11.34 -16.44
C ARG A 55 -35.03 10.30 -17.48
N VAL A 56 -35.94 10.68 -18.36
CA VAL A 56 -36.26 9.92 -19.57
C VAL A 56 -35.00 9.89 -20.45
N LEU A 57 -34.32 8.74 -20.49
CA LEU A 57 -33.20 8.48 -21.37
C LEU A 57 -33.70 7.86 -22.68
N ASN A 58 -33.31 8.48 -23.79
CA ASN A 58 -33.63 8.08 -25.16
C ASN A 58 -32.93 6.74 -25.50
N PRO A 59 -33.65 5.66 -25.88
CA PRO A 59 -33.12 4.29 -25.89
C PRO A 59 -32.24 3.90 -27.10
N ARG A 60 -31.58 4.84 -27.79
CA ARG A 60 -30.81 4.53 -29.02
C ARG A 60 -29.30 4.79 -28.98
N LEU A 61 -28.70 4.92 -27.80
CA LEU A 61 -27.24 5.15 -27.66
C LEU A 61 -26.53 4.31 -26.58
N LEU A 62 -27.10 3.15 -26.20
CA LEU A 62 -26.53 2.27 -25.17
C LEU A 62 -26.27 0.86 -25.72
N SER A 63 -25.22 0.68 -26.52
CA SER A 63 -24.66 -0.66 -26.75
C SER A 63 -23.21 -0.62 -27.22
N SER A 64 -22.27 -0.49 -26.27
CA SER A 64 -20.88 -0.99 -26.42
C SER A 64 -20.08 -1.02 -25.11
N SER A 65 -20.46 -0.28 -24.06
CA SER A 65 -19.63 -0.13 -22.85
C SER A 65 -19.89 -1.12 -21.71
N HIS A 66 -20.97 -1.91 -21.76
CA HIS A 66 -21.35 -2.82 -20.66
C HIS A 66 -20.70 -4.21 -20.75
N GLY A 67 -20.37 -4.70 -21.95
CA GLY A 67 -19.73 -6.01 -22.13
C GLY A 67 -18.30 -6.07 -21.57
N GLY A 68 -17.46 -5.08 -21.92
CA GLY A 68 -16.05 -5.05 -21.50
C GLY A 68 -15.82 -4.88 -20.00
N LYS A 69 -16.68 -4.11 -19.31
CA LYS A 69 -16.60 -3.96 -17.85
C LYS A 69 -16.87 -5.26 -17.12
N ASN A 70 -17.82 -6.07 -17.60
CA ASN A 70 -18.17 -7.34 -16.98
C ASN A 70 -17.04 -8.38 -17.16
N MET A 71 -16.45 -8.45 -18.36
CA MET A 71 -15.33 -9.36 -18.64
C MET A 71 -14.09 -9.05 -17.79
N THR A 72 -13.75 -7.78 -17.62
CA THR A 72 -12.63 -7.35 -16.77
C THR A 72 -12.81 -7.79 -15.31
N GLU A 73 -14.01 -7.61 -14.75
CA GLU A 73 -14.26 -7.99 -13.36
C GLU A 73 -14.26 -9.50 -13.16
N GLU A 74 -14.78 -10.27 -14.12
CA GLU A 74 -14.68 -11.74 -14.07
C GLU A 74 -13.22 -12.21 -14.18
N ALA A 75 -12.42 -11.62 -15.07
CA ALA A 75 -10.98 -11.90 -15.16
C ALA A 75 -10.26 -11.66 -13.83
N LYS A 76 -10.48 -10.51 -13.19
CA LYS A 76 -9.93 -10.22 -11.85
C LYS A 76 -10.31 -11.28 -10.82
N LYS A 77 -11.58 -11.67 -10.82
CA LYS A 77 -12.12 -12.68 -9.91
C LYS A 77 -11.47 -14.04 -10.13
N LEU A 78 -11.34 -14.49 -11.37
CA LEU A 78 -10.73 -15.78 -11.71
C LEU A 78 -9.25 -15.84 -11.31
N ALA A 79 -8.48 -14.78 -11.59
CA ALA A 79 -7.08 -14.68 -11.17
C ALA A 79 -6.94 -14.74 -9.63
N ALA A 80 -7.76 -13.94 -8.94
CA ALA A 80 -7.79 -13.90 -7.48
C ALA A 80 -8.14 -15.26 -6.87
N TRP A 81 -9.15 -15.94 -7.43
CA TRP A 81 -9.58 -17.25 -6.95
C TRP A 81 -8.52 -18.32 -7.14
N ALA A 82 -7.90 -18.35 -8.32
CA ALA A 82 -6.80 -19.27 -8.61
C ALA A 82 -5.64 -19.08 -7.63
N ALA A 83 -5.21 -17.85 -7.39
CA ALA A 83 -4.14 -17.56 -6.44
C ALA A 83 -4.50 -17.98 -5.00
N ILE A 84 -5.70 -17.63 -4.52
CA ILE A 84 -6.15 -18.01 -3.17
C ILE A 84 -6.23 -19.52 -3.01
N ASN A 85 -6.77 -20.25 -3.99
CA ASN A 85 -6.90 -21.70 -3.92
C ASN A 85 -5.53 -22.39 -3.89
N ASN A 86 -4.55 -21.89 -4.64
CA ASN A 86 -3.25 -22.55 -4.81
C ASN A 86 -2.23 -22.22 -3.71
N HIS A 87 -2.33 -21.03 -3.09
CA HIS A 87 -1.26 -20.53 -2.21
C HIS A 87 -1.66 -20.37 -0.74
N VAL A 88 -2.96 -20.48 -0.41
CA VAL A 88 -3.43 -20.32 0.96
C VAL A 88 -3.68 -21.68 1.62
N GLN A 89 -3.02 -21.90 2.75
CA GLN A 89 -3.18 -23.07 3.62
C GLN A 89 -3.50 -22.63 5.05
N THR A 90 -4.05 -23.54 5.85
CA THR A 90 -4.32 -23.26 7.27
C THR A 90 -3.02 -22.92 8.03
N ASN A 91 -3.14 -22.08 9.06
CA ASN A 91 -2.05 -21.49 9.84
C ASN A 91 -1.12 -20.54 9.06
N HIS A 92 -1.49 -20.11 7.85
CA HIS A 92 -0.75 -19.05 7.16
C HIS A 92 -0.96 -17.67 7.79
N VAL A 93 0.12 -16.91 7.87
CA VAL A 93 0.09 -15.44 7.95
C VAL A 93 0.17 -14.90 6.52
N LEU A 94 -0.86 -14.15 6.12
CA LEU A 94 -1.05 -13.63 4.77
C LEU A 94 -0.90 -12.11 4.72
N GLY A 95 -0.07 -11.63 3.82
CA GLY A 95 -0.08 -10.23 3.38
C GLY A 95 -1.25 -10.00 2.41
N ILE A 96 -2.13 -9.06 2.74
CA ILE A 96 -3.29 -8.71 1.92
C ILE A 96 -3.05 -7.36 1.28
N GLY A 97 -2.91 -7.40 -0.05
CA GLY A 97 -2.69 -6.28 -0.93
C GLY A 97 -3.81 -5.23 -0.98
N SER A 98 -3.74 -4.36 -1.99
CA SER A 98 -4.70 -3.27 -2.19
C SER A 98 -5.27 -3.25 -3.61
N GLY A 99 -6.36 -2.52 -3.80
CA GLY A 99 -6.99 -2.32 -5.11
C GLY A 99 -8.13 -3.28 -5.44
N SER A 100 -8.75 -3.06 -6.60
CA SER A 100 -10.02 -3.71 -6.97
C SER A 100 -9.93 -5.23 -7.14
N THR A 101 -8.78 -5.77 -7.59
CA THR A 101 -8.60 -7.21 -7.75
C THR A 101 -8.53 -7.91 -6.39
N ILE A 102 -7.98 -7.25 -5.37
CA ILE A 102 -7.83 -7.81 -4.02
C ILE A 102 -9.18 -7.98 -3.33
N VAL A 103 -10.18 -7.17 -3.66
CA VAL A 103 -11.56 -7.35 -3.16
C VAL A 103 -12.04 -8.78 -3.45
N HIS A 104 -11.81 -9.28 -4.66
CA HIS A 104 -12.20 -10.65 -5.05
C HIS A 104 -11.39 -11.72 -4.32
N ALA A 105 -10.10 -11.47 -4.06
CA ALA A 105 -9.24 -12.37 -3.31
C ALA A 105 -9.70 -12.50 -1.84
N VAL A 106 -10.03 -11.37 -1.19
CA VAL A 106 -10.52 -11.34 0.19
C VAL A 106 -11.87 -12.05 0.31
N HIS A 107 -12.80 -11.83 -0.63
CA HIS A 107 -14.08 -12.54 -0.64
C HIS A 107 -13.87 -14.06 -0.76
N LYS A 108 -12.94 -14.50 -1.65
CA LYS A 108 -12.64 -15.93 -1.79
C LYS A 108 -11.98 -16.49 -0.53
N LEU A 109 -11.06 -15.75 0.07
CA LEU A 109 -10.40 -16.15 1.31
C LEU A 109 -11.40 -16.34 2.45
N ALA A 110 -12.32 -15.39 2.64
CA ALA A 110 -13.36 -15.46 3.66
C ALA A 110 -14.30 -16.64 3.44
N GLU A 111 -14.67 -16.93 2.19
CA GLU A 111 -15.43 -18.12 1.82
C GLU A 111 -14.70 -19.40 2.25
N ARG A 112 -13.40 -19.53 1.94
CA ARG A 112 -12.59 -20.70 2.30
C ARG A 112 -12.40 -20.84 3.80
N VAL A 113 -12.06 -19.75 4.50
CA VAL A 113 -11.91 -19.73 5.96
C VAL A 113 -13.16 -20.29 6.64
N LYS A 114 -14.35 -19.85 6.20
CA LYS A 114 -15.62 -20.33 6.75
C LYS A 114 -15.93 -21.78 6.38
N LYS A 115 -15.72 -22.19 5.12
CA LYS A 115 -16.09 -23.52 4.63
C LYS A 115 -15.13 -24.62 5.09
N GLU A 116 -13.84 -24.32 5.12
CA GLU A 116 -12.75 -25.27 5.40
C GLU A 116 -12.22 -25.13 6.84
N ASN A 117 -12.74 -24.18 7.63
CA ASN A 117 -12.28 -23.87 8.99
C ASN A 117 -10.77 -23.56 9.05
N LEU A 118 -10.28 -22.75 8.11
CA LEU A 118 -8.88 -22.35 8.05
C LEU A 118 -8.55 -21.35 9.16
N ASN A 119 -7.41 -21.54 9.83
CA ASN A 119 -6.87 -20.56 10.76
C ASN A 119 -5.91 -19.62 10.01
N ILE A 120 -6.34 -18.40 9.69
CA ILE A 120 -5.57 -17.46 8.86
C ILE A 120 -5.41 -16.14 9.59
N ILE A 121 -4.22 -15.55 9.52
CA ILE A 121 -3.93 -14.20 10.02
C ILE A 121 -3.64 -13.28 8.83
N CYS A 122 -4.27 -12.11 8.76
CA CYS A 122 -4.15 -11.17 7.65
C CYS A 122 -3.42 -9.89 8.08
N ILE A 123 -2.40 -9.51 7.30
CA ILE A 123 -1.60 -8.28 7.45
C ILE A 123 -1.92 -7.35 6.28
N PRO A 124 -2.53 -6.17 6.51
CA PRO A 124 -2.96 -5.29 5.42
C PRO A 124 -1.80 -4.45 4.84
N THR A 125 -1.90 -4.09 3.56
CA THR A 125 -0.98 -3.13 2.90
C THR A 125 -1.53 -1.71 2.78
N SER A 126 -2.72 -1.44 3.31
CA SER A 126 -3.35 -0.12 3.32
C SER A 126 -4.55 -0.06 4.25
N PHE A 127 -5.12 1.13 4.43
CA PHE A 127 -6.44 1.26 5.06
C PHE A 127 -7.55 0.53 4.28
N GLN A 128 -7.50 0.49 2.95
CA GLN A 128 -8.48 -0.26 2.15
C GLN A 128 -8.43 -1.75 2.49
N ALA A 129 -7.23 -2.34 2.46
CA ALA A 129 -7.01 -3.75 2.77
C ALA A 129 -7.47 -4.08 4.20
N ARG A 130 -7.11 -3.22 5.16
CA ARG A 130 -7.54 -3.35 6.56
C ARG A 130 -9.06 -3.43 6.69
N GLN A 131 -9.78 -2.52 6.03
CA GLN A 131 -11.25 -2.51 6.09
C GLN A 131 -11.86 -3.73 5.42
N LEU A 132 -11.31 -4.18 4.28
CA LEU A 132 -11.77 -5.39 3.61
C LEU A 132 -11.62 -6.64 4.49
N ILE A 133 -10.49 -6.78 5.21
CA ILE A 133 -10.26 -7.89 6.15
C ILE A 133 -11.34 -7.87 7.25
N LEU A 134 -11.55 -6.73 7.91
CA LEU A 134 -12.50 -6.60 9.01
C LEU A 134 -13.94 -6.85 8.57
N GLN A 135 -14.36 -6.27 7.45
CA GLN A 135 -15.72 -6.41 6.92
C GLN A 135 -16.08 -7.85 6.53
N ASN A 136 -15.07 -8.66 6.19
CA ASN A 136 -15.25 -10.07 5.83
C ASN A 136 -15.03 -11.03 7.02
N GLY A 137 -14.87 -10.51 8.24
CA GLY A 137 -14.70 -11.33 9.45
C GLY A 137 -13.40 -12.13 9.49
N LEU A 138 -12.37 -11.67 8.78
CA LEU A 138 -11.04 -12.30 8.79
C LEU A 138 -10.21 -11.77 9.97
N THR A 139 -9.31 -12.61 10.51
CA THR A 139 -8.42 -12.23 11.61
C THR A 139 -7.39 -11.21 11.13
N LEU A 140 -7.48 -9.99 11.66
CA LEU A 140 -6.55 -8.91 11.37
C LEU A 140 -5.38 -8.91 12.36
N SER A 141 -4.16 -8.68 11.87
CA SER A 141 -2.97 -8.43 12.71
C SER A 141 -2.03 -7.41 12.03
N ASP A 142 -0.79 -7.30 12.53
CA ASP A 142 0.25 -6.39 12.05
C ASP A 142 1.64 -7.03 12.08
N LEU A 143 2.61 -6.35 11.46
CA LEU A 143 3.99 -6.82 11.36
C LEU A 143 4.73 -6.82 12.71
N ASP A 144 4.29 -6.03 13.69
CA ASP A 144 4.86 -6.04 15.04
C ASP A 144 4.62 -7.40 15.72
N ARG A 145 3.46 -8.02 15.46
CA ARG A 145 3.12 -9.36 15.97
C ARG A 145 3.56 -10.49 15.04
N HIS A 146 3.56 -10.25 13.73
CA HIS A 146 3.91 -11.24 12.71
C HIS A 146 4.87 -10.63 11.68
N PRO A 147 6.18 -10.54 11.99
CA PRO A 147 7.15 -9.93 11.09
C PRO A 147 7.51 -10.81 9.88
N GLU A 148 7.17 -12.09 9.92
CA GLU A 148 7.39 -13.06 8.84
C GLU A 148 6.05 -13.61 8.34
N LEU A 149 5.86 -13.57 7.02
CA LEU A 149 4.63 -13.99 6.36
C LEU A 149 4.88 -15.25 5.51
N ASN A 150 3.87 -16.11 5.42
CA ASN A 150 3.92 -17.26 4.51
C ASN A 150 3.78 -16.80 3.06
N VAL A 151 2.77 -15.99 2.79
CA VAL A 151 2.45 -15.51 1.44
C VAL A 151 1.95 -14.07 1.51
N ALA A 152 2.35 -13.22 0.57
CA ALA A 152 1.66 -11.97 0.27
C ALA A 152 0.95 -12.09 -1.07
N ILE A 153 -0.30 -11.63 -1.14
CA ILE A 153 -1.09 -11.58 -2.38
C ILE A 153 -1.45 -10.12 -2.65
N ASP A 154 -1.08 -9.60 -3.82
CA ASP A 154 -1.35 -8.20 -4.20
C ASP A 154 -1.62 -8.03 -5.70
N GLY A 155 -2.20 -6.89 -6.09
CA GLY A 155 -2.36 -6.49 -7.48
C GLY A 155 -1.14 -5.77 -8.04
N ALA A 156 -1.16 -5.54 -9.36
CA ALA A 156 -0.19 -4.71 -10.07
C ALA A 156 -0.88 -3.74 -11.05
N ASP A 157 -0.23 -2.62 -11.30
CA ASP A 157 -0.64 -1.65 -12.32
C ASP A 157 -0.17 -2.06 -13.71
N GLU A 158 0.97 -2.73 -13.79
CA GLU A 158 1.57 -3.36 -14.97
C GLU A 158 2.60 -4.43 -14.55
N VAL A 159 2.78 -5.45 -15.38
CA VAL A 159 3.73 -6.56 -15.19
C VAL A 159 4.46 -6.79 -16.51
N ASP A 160 5.79 -6.81 -16.48
CA ASP A 160 6.62 -7.08 -17.66
C ASP A 160 6.94 -8.58 -17.84
N SER A 161 7.73 -8.90 -18.88
CA SER A 161 8.13 -10.29 -19.16
C SER A 161 9.01 -10.94 -18.07
N ASP A 162 9.70 -10.13 -17.27
CA ASP A 162 10.63 -10.58 -16.22
C ASP A 162 9.93 -10.70 -14.85
N LEU A 163 8.61 -10.51 -14.82
CA LEU A 163 7.79 -10.43 -13.62
C LEU A 163 8.19 -9.28 -12.68
N SER A 164 8.80 -8.24 -13.24
CA SER A 164 8.89 -6.95 -12.56
C SER A 164 7.54 -6.27 -12.62
N LEU A 165 7.21 -5.50 -11.59
CA LEU A 165 5.90 -4.82 -11.49
C LEU A 165 6.04 -3.31 -11.40
N ILE A 166 5.08 -2.62 -12.02
CA ILE A 166 4.68 -1.29 -11.60
C ILE A 166 3.51 -1.44 -10.63
N LYS A 167 3.62 -0.80 -9.48
CA LYS A 167 2.60 -0.67 -8.43
C LYS A 167 2.53 0.77 -7.93
N GLY A 168 1.53 1.07 -7.10
CA GLY A 168 1.35 2.39 -6.48
C GLY A 168 0.32 3.30 -7.16
N GLY A 169 -0.45 2.79 -8.11
CA GLY A 169 -1.62 3.47 -8.69
C GLY A 169 -2.64 3.87 -7.64
N GLY A 170 -2.82 3.05 -6.60
CA GLY A 170 -3.63 3.35 -5.42
C GLY A 170 -2.95 4.19 -4.33
N GLY A 171 -1.64 4.46 -4.46
CA GLY A 171 -0.87 5.25 -3.51
C GLY A 171 -0.46 4.54 -2.22
N CYS A 172 -0.46 3.21 -2.22
CA CYS A 172 -0.15 2.36 -1.06
C CYS A 172 1.23 1.67 -1.15
N LEU A 173 2.05 2.04 -2.14
CA LEU A 173 3.24 1.29 -2.58
C LEU A 173 4.26 0.97 -1.48
N THR A 174 4.47 1.87 -0.51
CA THR A 174 5.45 1.64 0.57
C THR A 174 5.01 0.49 1.46
N GLN A 175 3.76 0.49 1.94
CA GLN A 175 3.25 -0.58 2.79
C GLN A 175 3.10 -1.89 2.00
N GLU A 176 2.68 -1.81 0.73
CA GLU A 176 2.68 -2.96 -0.19
C GLU A 176 4.06 -3.61 -0.28
N LYS A 177 5.12 -2.81 -0.48
CA LYS A 177 6.48 -3.34 -0.63
C LYS A 177 7.05 -3.90 0.67
N ILE A 178 6.77 -3.26 1.80
CA ILE A 178 7.18 -3.75 3.13
C ILE A 178 6.56 -5.13 3.38
N VAL A 179 5.23 -5.26 3.24
CA VAL A 179 4.53 -6.53 3.49
C VAL A 179 4.97 -7.61 2.53
N ALA A 180 5.14 -7.28 1.24
CA ALA A 180 5.67 -8.23 0.25
C ALA A 180 7.10 -8.68 0.60
N GLY A 181 7.96 -7.77 1.07
CA GLY A 181 9.33 -8.08 1.50
C GLY A 181 9.42 -8.93 2.77
N CYS A 182 8.38 -8.94 3.61
CA CYS A 182 8.26 -9.80 4.78
C CYS A 182 7.72 -11.21 4.46
N ALA A 183 7.31 -11.49 3.22
CA ALA A 183 6.70 -12.75 2.82
C ALA A 183 7.70 -13.72 2.20
N LYS A 184 7.56 -15.01 2.51
CA LYS A 184 8.34 -16.09 1.87
C LYS A 184 8.00 -16.25 0.39
N SER A 185 6.75 -15.99 0.02
CA SER A 185 6.28 -16.01 -1.36
C SER A 185 5.43 -14.77 -1.65
N PHE A 186 5.70 -14.09 -2.76
CA PHE A 186 4.90 -12.95 -3.22
C PHE A 186 4.18 -13.30 -4.52
N ILE A 187 2.85 -13.34 -4.45
CA ILE A 187 1.96 -13.75 -5.52
C ILE A 187 1.19 -12.52 -6.02
N VAL A 188 1.26 -12.28 -7.33
CA VAL A 188 0.58 -11.16 -7.96
C VAL A 188 -0.69 -11.64 -8.67
N ILE A 189 -1.78 -10.89 -8.54
CA ILE A 189 -3.04 -11.15 -9.23
C ILE A 189 -3.45 -9.97 -10.09
N ALA A 190 -3.78 -10.21 -11.35
CA ALA A 190 -4.12 -9.16 -12.29
C ALA A 190 -5.09 -9.64 -13.37
N ASP A 191 -5.73 -8.70 -14.05
CA ASP A 191 -6.44 -8.98 -15.30
C ASP A 191 -5.49 -8.84 -16.51
N TYR A 192 -5.86 -9.42 -17.65
CA TYR A 192 -5.05 -9.48 -18.87
C TYR A 192 -4.47 -8.15 -19.35
N ARG A 193 -5.14 -7.02 -19.06
CA ARG A 193 -4.68 -5.68 -19.49
C ARG A 193 -3.46 -5.22 -18.70
N LYS A 194 -3.05 -5.95 -17.67
CA LYS A 194 -1.86 -5.65 -16.86
C LYS A 194 -0.61 -6.35 -17.36
N LYS A 195 -0.75 -7.26 -18.32
CA LYS A 195 0.34 -8.02 -18.91
C LYS A 195 0.96 -7.22 -20.06
N SER A 196 2.25 -6.96 -19.94
CA SER A 196 3.04 -6.24 -20.94
C SER A 196 4.32 -7.02 -21.25
N LYS A 197 4.92 -6.74 -22.41
CA LYS A 197 6.29 -7.19 -22.65
C LYS A 197 7.27 -6.28 -21.92
N ASP A 198 7.15 -4.99 -22.18
CA ASP A 198 7.96 -3.94 -21.56
C ASP A 198 7.06 -2.97 -20.77
N PHE A 199 7.59 -2.34 -19.72
CA PHE A 199 6.87 -1.32 -18.98
C PHE A 199 6.47 -0.13 -19.85
N GLY A 200 5.32 0.45 -19.50
CA GLY A 200 4.75 1.59 -20.16
C GLY A 200 3.86 1.22 -21.33
N GLU A 201 3.62 -0.06 -21.66
CA GLU A 201 2.70 -0.46 -22.72
C GLU A 201 1.23 -0.24 -22.31
N GLN A 202 0.88 -0.68 -21.10
CA GLN A 202 -0.47 -0.65 -20.54
C GLN A 202 -0.63 0.42 -19.46
N TRP A 203 0.46 0.77 -18.75
CA TRP A 203 0.44 1.80 -17.72
C TRP A 203 1.15 3.09 -18.15
N LYS A 204 0.35 4.07 -18.58
CA LYS A 204 0.85 5.36 -19.10
C LYS A 204 0.95 6.47 -18.04
N LYS A 205 0.56 6.21 -16.79
CA LYS A 205 0.53 7.25 -15.75
C LYS A 205 1.92 7.58 -15.20
N GLY A 206 2.90 6.72 -15.44
CA GLY A 206 4.27 6.86 -14.93
C GLY A 206 4.51 6.04 -13.66
N ILE A 207 5.78 5.88 -13.30
CA ILE A 207 6.21 5.17 -12.09
C ILE A 207 5.84 6.01 -10.86
N PRO A 208 5.00 5.48 -9.95
CA PRO A 208 4.71 6.15 -8.68
C PRO A 208 5.96 6.18 -7.79
N ILE A 209 6.25 7.30 -7.14
CA ILE A 209 7.39 7.46 -6.23
C ILE A 209 6.89 8.20 -4.99
N GLU A 210 6.97 7.56 -3.84
CA GLU A 210 6.61 8.16 -2.56
C GLU A 210 7.77 9.00 -2.02
N VAL A 211 7.50 10.25 -1.67
CA VAL A 211 8.52 11.22 -1.27
C VAL A 211 8.11 12.01 -0.03
N ILE A 212 9.09 12.35 0.79
CA ILE A 212 8.90 13.30 1.89
C ILE A 212 8.38 14.61 1.32
N PRO A 213 7.27 15.19 1.84
CA PRO A 213 6.61 16.34 1.23
C PRO A 213 7.54 17.53 0.94
N MET A 214 8.47 17.87 1.84
CA MET A 214 9.38 19.00 1.61
C MET A 214 10.35 18.80 0.43
N ALA A 215 10.57 17.56 -0.01
CA ALA A 215 11.57 17.19 -1.00
C ALA A 215 11.01 17.02 -2.42
N TYR A 216 9.69 17.16 -2.63
CA TYR A 216 9.07 16.83 -3.93
C TYR A 216 9.67 17.62 -5.11
N VAL A 217 9.85 18.94 -4.97
CA VAL A 217 10.41 19.81 -6.04
C VAL A 217 11.84 19.42 -6.43
N PRO A 218 12.82 19.35 -5.50
CA PRO A 218 14.19 18.96 -5.88
C PRO A 218 14.26 17.52 -6.42
N ILE A 219 13.45 16.58 -5.91
CA ILE A 219 13.39 15.22 -6.43
C ILE A 219 12.85 15.21 -7.86
N THR A 220 11.75 15.92 -8.14
CA THR A 220 11.20 16.09 -9.50
C THR A 220 12.28 16.57 -10.48
N LYS A 221 13.01 17.63 -10.13
CA LYS A 221 14.10 18.14 -10.99
C LYS A 221 15.21 17.11 -11.19
N ARG A 222 15.61 16.40 -10.13
CA ARG A 222 16.68 15.41 -10.18
C ARG A 222 16.30 14.21 -11.06
N LEU A 223 15.08 13.72 -10.96
CA LEU A 223 14.58 12.60 -11.78
C LEU A 223 14.63 12.95 -13.27
N THR A 224 14.05 14.10 -13.65
CA THR A 224 14.10 14.59 -15.03
C THR A 224 15.53 14.77 -15.53
N ASN A 225 16.44 15.30 -14.71
CA ASN A 225 17.84 15.52 -15.12
C ASN A 225 18.62 14.22 -15.34
N ILE A 226 18.40 13.18 -14.52
CA ILE A 226 19.16 11.92 -14.60
C ILE A 226 18.58 11.01 -15.66
N PHE A 227 17.25 10.88 -15.71
CA PHE A 227 16.59 9.83 -16.49
C PHE A 227 15.84 10.36 -17.72
N GLY A 228 15.56 11.67 -17.80
CA GLY A 228 14.66 12.23 -18.80
C GLY A 228 13.18 12.10 -18.39
N GLY A 229 12.28 12.19 -19.36
CA GLY A 229 10.84 12.12 -19.13
C GLY A 229 10.27 13.29 -18.29
N VAL A 230 9.05 13.09 -17.79
CA VAL A 230 8.28 14.11 -17.05
C VAL A 230 7.87 13.55 -15.69
N THR A 231 8.21 14.25 -14.61
CA THR A 231 7.77 13.91 -13.26
C THR A 231 6.75 14.92 -12.74
N GLU A 232 5.58 14.45 -12.36
CA GLU A 232 4.46 15.29 -11.88
C GLU A 232 4.10 14.97 -10.43
N LEU A 233 3.73 15.99 -9.66
CA LEU A 233 3.12 15.78 -8.34
C LEU A 233 1.69 15.28 -8.53
N ARG A 234 1.35 14.14 -7.94
CA ARG A 234 0.01 13.57 -8.04
C ARG A 234 -0.99 14.41 -7.26
N MET A 235 -1.92 15.04 -7.99
CA MET A 235 -3.00 15.84 -7.40
C MET A 235 -4.16 14.95 -6.97
N ALA A 236 -4.75 15.26 -5.82
CA ALA A 236 -5.90 14.52 -5.33
C ALA A 236 -7.19 14.96 -6.03
N VAL A 237 -8.14 14.02 -6.16
CA VAL A 237 -9.45 14.28 -6.78
C VAL A 237 -10.50 14.67 -5.72
N ASN A 238 -10.51 13.98 -4.58
CA ASN A 238 -11.51 14.17 -3.51
C ASN A 238 -11.02 15.05 -2.35
N LYS A 239 -9.93 15.80 -2.55
CA LYS A 239 -9.46 16.88 -1.66
C LYS A 239 -8.73 17.94 -2.48
N ALA A 240 -8.63 19.16 -1.96
CA ALA A 240 -7.75 20.16 -2.53
C ALA A 240 -6.27 19.79 -2.31
N GLY A 241 -5.40 20.08 -3.28
CA GLY A 241 -3.96 19.87 -3.18
C GLY A 241 -3.49 18.44 -3.53
N PRO A 242 -2.24 18.08 -3.19
CA PRO A 242 -1.63 16.80 -3.57
C PRO A 242 -2.25 15.60 -2.84
N VAL A 243 -2.07 14.41 -3.40
CA VAL A 243 -2.32 13.15 -2.68
C VAL A 243 -1.39 13.08 -1.47
N VAL A 244 -1.95 12.65 -0.34
CA VAL A 244 -1.20 12.29 0.87
C VAL A 244 -1.38 10.79 1.08
N THR A 245 -0.27 10.06 1.16
CA THR A 245 -0.29 8.59 1.37
C THR A 245 -0.72 8.24 2.78
N ASP A 246 -0.99 6.96 3.03
CA ASP A 246 -1.26 6.42 4.38
C ASP A 246 -0.09 6.69 5.35
N ASN A 247 1.12 6.98 4.84
CA ASN A 247 2.30 7.32 5.62
C ASN A 247 2.55 8.84 5.75
N GLY A 248 1.63 9.67 5.28
CA GLY A 248 1.74 11.14 5.36
C GLY A 248 2.64 11.79 4.29
N ASN A 249 3.01 11.05 3.25
CA ASN A 249 3.94 11.51 2.21
C ASN A 249 3.24 11.97 0.94
N PHE A 250 3.98 12.59 0.02
CA PHE A 250 3.49 12.90 -1.33
C PHE A 250 3.83 11.79 -2.32
N LEU A 251 3.11 11.79 -3.44
CA LEU A 251 3.39 10.92 -4.58
C LEU A 251 3.78 11.73 -5.80
N LEU A 252 4.89 11.34 -6.41
CA LEU A 252 5.27 11.76 -7.75
C LEU A 252 4.92 10.65 -8.74
N ASP A 253 4.53 11.03 -9.94
CA ASP A 253 4.34 10.13 -11.08
C ASP A 253 5.40 10.47 -12.14
N TRP A 254 6.37 9.58 -12.34
CA TRP A 254 7.42 9.77 -13.33
C TRP A 254 7.10 9.02 -14.63
N LYS A 255 6.74 9.77 -15.66
CA LYS A 255 6.52 9.29 -17.03
C LYS A 255 7.87 9.27 -17.75
N PHE A 256 8.44 8.08 -17.91
CA PHE A 256 9.65 7.84 -18.68
C PHE A 256 9.38 7.85 -20.19
N ASP A 257 10.42 8.09 -20.99
CA ASP A 257 10.34 8.29 -22.45
C ASP A 257 11.11 7.21 -23.25
N LYS A 258 11.78 6.29 -22.57
CA LYS A 258 12.58 5.21 -23.16
C LYS A 258 12.61 3.97 -22.28
N LEU A 259 13.09 2.86 -22.83
CA LEU A 259 13.36 1.64 -22.05
C LEU A 259 14.58 1.86 -21.13
N HIS A 260 14.54 1.24 -19.95
CA HIS A 260 15.56 1.36 -18.93
C HIS A 260 15.94 -0.01 -18.36
N ASN A 261 17.11 -0.09 -17.74
CA ASN A 261 17.40 -1.14 -16.78
C ASN A 261 16.64 -0.84 -15.47
N TRP A 262 15.50 -1.50 -15.27
CA TRP A 262 14.60 -1.19 -14.15
C TRP A 262 15.22 -1.47 -12.78
N ASN A 263 16.14 -2.42 -12.67
CA ASN A 263 16.88 -2.67 -11.43
C ASN A 263 17.79 -1.49 -11.07
N GLU A 264 18.58 -1.02 -12.04
CA GLU A 264 19.46 0.14 -11.85
C GLU A 264 18.66 1.41 -11.55
N VAL A 265 17.57 1.65 -12.29
CA VAL A 265 16.67 2.80 -12.06
C VAL A 265 16.06 2.73 -10.67
N ASN A 266 15.54 1.58 -10.25
CA ASN A 266 14.96 1.41 -8.92
C ASN A 266 15.96 1.78 -7.81
N ILE A 267 17.18 1.23 -7.87
CA ILE A 267 18.25 1.52 -6.90
C ILE A 267 18.60 3.00 -6.93
N ALA A 268 18.84 3.57 -8.11
CA ALA A 268 19.26 4.95 -8.25
C ALA A 268 18.21 5.94 -7.75
N ILE A 269 16.91 5.70 -8.00
CA ILE A 269 15.82 6.52 -7.46
C ILE A 269 15.74 6.37 -5.94
N LYS A 270 15.77 5.14 -5.42
CA LYS A 270 15.69 4.87 -3.98
C LYS A 270 16.80 5.54 -3.17
N MET A 271 17.98 5.74 -3.78
CA MET A 271 19.13 6.40 -3.17
C MET A 271 19.04 7.94 -3.16
N ILE A 272 18.01 8.55 -3.74
CA ILE A 272 17.82 10.00 -3.69
C ILE A 272 17.29 10.41 -2.29
N PRO A 273 17.96 11.33 -1.56
CA PRO A 273 17.46 11.80 -0.27
C PRO A 273 16.05 12.38 -0.35
N GLY A 274 15.16 11.88 0.50
CA GLY A 274 13.74 12.25 0.53
C GLY A 274 12.83 11.32 -0.28
N VAL A 275 13.37 10.40 -1.07
CA VAL A 275 12.59 9.28 -1.63
C VAL A 275 12.34 8.25 -0.52
N VAL A 276 11.07 7.96 -0.28
CA VAL A 276 10.64 6.94 0.67
C VAL A 276 10.69 5.58 -0.03
N GLU A 277 9.98 5.43 -1.14
CA GLU A 277 9.92 4.18 -1.91
C GLU A 277 9.47 4.41 -3.35
N THR A 278 9.72 3.45 -4.24
CA THR A 278 9.33 3.44 -5.65
C THR A 278 8.19 2.45 -5.91
N GLY A 279 7.41 2.69 -6.96
CA GLY A 279 6.43 1.74 -7.47
C GLY A 279 7.06 0.57 -8.25
N LEU A 280 8.39 0.47 -8.30
CA LEU A 280 9.10 -0.61 -9.00
C LEU A 280 9.33 -1.78 -8.06
N PHE A 281 8.63 -2.89 -8.30
CA PHE A 281 8.78 -4.13 -7.55
C PHE A 281 9.63 -5.08 -8.40
N ILE A 282 10.95 -4.91 -8.29
CA ILE A 282 11.93 -5.62 -9.10
C ILE A 282 12.38 -6.87 -8.34
N ASN A 283 12.36 -8.02 -9.01
CA ASN A 283 12.78 -9.29 -8.44
C ASN A 283 12.04 -9.76 -7.18
N MET A 284 10.81 -9.29 -6.96
CA MET A 284 10.01 -9.66 -5.79
C MET A 284 8.96 -10.72 -6.08
N ALA A 285 8.26 -10.63 -7.21
CA ALA A 285 7.20 -11.58 -7.53
C ALA A 285 7.77 -12.96 -7.84
N GLU A 286 7.22 -13.99 -7.18
CA GLU A 286 7.50 -15.38 -7.50
C GLU A 286 6.63 -15.85 -8.68
N ARG A 287 5.35 -15.47 -8.63
CA ARG A 287 4.33 -15.92 -9.58
C ARG A 287 3.26 -14.85 -9.80
N VAL A 288 2.73 -14.79 -11.02
CA VAL A 288 1.69 -13.87 -11.43
C VAL A 288 0.54 -14.64 -12.08
N TYR A 289 -0.68 -14.39 -11.60
CA TYR A 289 -1.92 -14.91 -12.16
C TYR A 289 -2.61 -13.81 -12.98
N PHE A 290 -2.83 -14.07 -14.27
CA PHE A 290 -3.60 -13.21 -15.15
C PHE A 290 -4.93 -13.85 -15.49
N GLY A 291 -6.02 -13.19 -15.13
CA GLY A 291 -7.35 -13.53 -15.64
C GLY A 291 -7.46 -13.05 -17.08
N MET A 292 -7.75 -13.97 -17.99
CA MET A 292 -7.79 -13.71 -19.42
C MET A 292 -9.20 -13.33 -19.87
N GLU A 293 -9.29 -12.61 -21.00
CA GLU A 293 -10.57 -12.16 -21.56
C GLU A 293 -11.49 -13.33 -21.97
N ASP A 294 -10.90 -14.47 -22.33
CA ASP A 294 -11.59 -15.70 -22.70
C ASP A 294 -12.08 -16.53 -21.49
N GLY A 295 -11.88 -16.04 -20.27
CA GLY A 295 -12.24 -16.73 -19.03
C GLY A 295 -11.22 -17.76 -18.55
N SER A 296 -10.07 -17.89 -19.21
CA SER A 296 -8.95 -18.69 -18.71
C SER A 296 -8.11 -17.92 -17.67
N VAL A 297 -7.22 -18.63 -16.96
CA VAL A 297 -6.22 -18.01 -16.09
C VAL A 297 -4.84 -18.43 -16.57
N SER A 298 -4.04 -17.45 -16.99
CA SER A 298 -2.64 -17.64 -17.34
C SER A 298 -1.77 -17.46 -16.09
N VAL A 299 -0.79 -18.35 -15.91
CA VAL A 299 0.13 -18.31 -14.77
C VAL A 299 1.54 -18.17 -15.31
N HIS A 300 2.27 -17.18 -14.79
CA HIS A 300 3.67 -16.95 -15.10
C HIS A 300 4.49 -17.06 -13.80
N GLU A 301 5.63 -17.71 -13.86
CA GLU A 301 6.53 -17.90 -12.72
C GLU A 301 7.98 -17.72 -13.17
N LYS A 302 8.85 -17.32 -12.23
CA LYS A 302 10.28 -17.26 -12.52
C LYS A 302 10.81 -18.68 -12.75
N PRO A 303 11.71 -18.90 -13.72
CA PRO A 303 12.41 -20.17 -13.84
C PRO A 303 13.10 -20.50 -12.52
N VAL A 304 12.91 -21.71 -12.01
CA VAL A 304 13.67 -22.20 -10.86
C VAL A 304 15.11 -22.40 -11.33
N HIS A 305 16.04 -21.59 -10.83
CA HIS A 305 17.47 -21.75 -11.03
C HIS A 305 18.07 -22.68 -9.98
#